data_AF-A0A9E0TY01-F1
#
_entry.id   AF-A0A9E0TY01-F1
#
_cell.length_a   1.000
_cell.length_b   1.000
_cell.length_c   1.000
_cell.angle_alpha   90.00
_cell.angle_beta   90.00
_cell.angle_gamma   90.00
#
_symmetry.space_group_name_H-M   'P 1'
#
loop_
_entity.id
_entity.type
_entity.pdbx_description
1 polymer ?
#
loop_
_entity_poly.entity_id
_entity_poly.type
_entity_poly.pdbx_seq_one_letter_code
_entity_poly.pdbx_strand_id
1 'polypeptide(L)'
;MQFINLTPLDITIGHMENELFYADQVFPKSEKAARVTEETTPATPIDGIAVNNVKLLEVENLPEPQEGVRYIVSMPVQQFATGRNDLVSPYSEKAARKGNDILGVPAFVRYTALTKQHDAKEKTEAQFSKFVNMTFQDVTIRTGNEERKIQKSGTVVKIRTEETDVEELGDFKCYTIQFCEIENLPAPQEGVIYIVPMPVAQAAADRNDVYAADTGASAIRDNGRLVAFTALARYV
;
A
#
# COMPACT_ATOMS: atom_id res chain seq x y z
N MET A 1 -3.24 28.32 6.21
CA MET A 1 -2.84 26.90 6.38
C MET A 1 -1.73 26.58 5.41
N GLN A 2 -0.73 25.81 5.82
CA GLN A 2 0.42 25.42 5.04
C GLN A 2 0.41 23.90 4.80
N PHE A 3 0.82 23.47 3.61
CA PHE A 3 1.05 22.06 3.31
C PHE A 3 2.55 21.79 3.16
N ILE A 4 3.01 20.68 3.75
CA ILE A 4 4.38 20.20 3.62
C ILE A 4 4.33 18.78 3.07
N ASN A 5 4.86 18.56 1.88
CA ASN A 5 4.92 17.24 1.28
C ASN A 5 6.10 16.45 1.83
N LEU A 6 5.81 15.38 2.56
CA LEU A 6 6.78 14.43 3.13
C LEU A 6 6.79 13.11 2.35
N THR A 7 6.30 13.09 1.11
CA THR A 7 6.44 11.94 0.21
C THR A 7 7.71 12.08 -0.66
N PRO A 8 8.24 10.98 -1.22
CA PRO A 8 9.44 11.03 -2.06
C PRO A 8 9.19 11.51 -3.50
N LEU A 9 7.94 11.84 -3.84
CA LEU A 9 7.53 12.29 -5.17
C LEU A 9 6.82 13.64 -5.07
N ASP A 10 6.86 14.41 -6.14
CA ASP A 10 6.03 15.60 -6.25
C ASP A 10 4.56 15.17 -6.26
N ILE A 11 3.73 15.89 -5.52
CA ILE A 11 2.29 15.65 -5.49
C ILE A 11 1.60 16.78 -6.23
N THR A 12 0.94 16.44 -7.33
CA THR A 12 0.15 17.39 -8.11
C THR A 12 -1.33 17.24 -7.74
N ILE A 13 -1.94 18.34 -7.31
CA ILE A 13 -3.40 18.49 -7.29
C ILE A 13 -3.84 19.05 -8.64
N GLY A 14 -4.87 18.45 -9.22
CA GLY A 14 -5.39 18.88 -10.51
C GLY A 14 -6.64 18.14 -10.93
N HIS A 15 -7.19 18.55 -12.06
CA HIS A 15 -8.42 18.01 -12.62
C HIS A 15 -8.31 17.77 -14.13
N MET A 16 -9.24 16.96 -14.65
CA MET A 16 -9.38 16.75 -16.09
C MET A 16 -10.49 17.64 -16.63
N GLU A 17 -10.22 18.35 -17.71
CA GLU A 17 -11.22 19.09 -18.48
C GLU A 17 -10.94 18.86 -19.97
N ASN A 18 -11.97 18.47 -20.74
CA ASN A 18 -11.84 18.22 -22.19
C ASN A 18 -10.64 17.33 -22.57
N GLU A 19 -10.43 16.23 -21.84
CA GLU A 19 -9.30 15.29 -21.99
C GLU A 19 -7.90 15.85 -21.70
N LEU A 20 -7.80 17.11 -21.30
CA LEU A 20 -6.57 17.76 -20.86
C LEU A 20 -6.50 17.76 -19.33
N PHE A 21 -5.30 17.53 -18.80
CA PHE A 21 -5.04 17.64 -17.38
C PHE A 21 -4.57 19.05 -17.03
N TYR A 22 -5.22 19.66 -16.04
CA TYR A 22 -4.89 20.97 -15.50
C TYR A 22 -4.33 20.78 -14.09
N ALA A 23 -3.07 21.20 -13.91
CA ALA A 23 -2.42 21.20 -12.61
C ALA A 23 -2.79 22.48 -11.86
N ASP A 24 -3.51 22.32 -10.74
CA ASP A 24 -3.93 23.43 -9.88
C ASP A 24 -2.82 23.81 -8.89
N GLN A 25 -2.14 22.81 -8.33
CA GLN A 25 -1.06 23.00 -7.37
C GLN A 25 -0.06 21.85 -7.42
N VAL A 26 1.24 22.15 -7.32
CA VAL A 26 2.30 21.15 -7.15
C VAL A 26 2.93 21.33 -5.78
N PHE A 27 3.04 20.22 -5.04
CA PHE A 27 3.76 20.14 -3.77
C PHE A 27 5.09 19.40 -4.00
N PRO A 28 6.23 20.09 -3.93
CA PRO A 28 7.52 19.47 -4.23
C PRO A 28 7.84 18.37 -3.23
N LYS A 29 8.49 17.29 -3.68
CA LYS A 29 8.92 16.17 -2.85
C LYS A 29 9.82 16.62 -1.69
N SER A 30 9.81 15.87 -0.60
CA SER A 30 10.78 16.04 0.49
C SER A 30 12.05 15.23 0.22
N GLU A 31 13.20 15.81 0.54
CA GLU A 31 14.48 15.08 0.65
C GLU A 31 14.49 14.13 1.86
N LYS A 32 13.69 14.44 2.89
CA LYS A 32 13.48 13.62 4.11
C LYS A 32 12.03 13.17 4.15
N ALA A 33 11.67 12.22 3.29
CA ALA A 33 10.33 11.68 3.25
C ALA A 33 10.01 10.96 4.58
N ALA A 34 8.79 11.15 5.09
CA ALA A 34 8.29 10.39 6.22
C ALA A 34 8.12 8.93 5.80
N ARG A 35 8.58 7.99 6.64
CA ARG A 35 8.57 6.56 6.32
C ARG A 35 8.31 5.74 7.55
N VAL A 36 7.49 4.70 7.39
CA VAL A 36 7.41 3.62 8.36
C VAL A 36 8.70 2.81 8.24
N THR A 37 9.40 2.62 9.35
CA THR A 37 10.56 1.73 9.43
C THR A 37 10.11 0.29 9.57
N GLU A 38 10.89 -0.61 9.00
CA GLU A 38 10.58 -2.03 8.94
C GLU A 38 11.80 -2.81 9.41
N GLU A 39 11.56 -3.80 10.26
CA GLU A 39 12.54 -4.85 10.53
C GLU A 39 12.20 -6.05 9.64
N THR A 40 13.20 -6.50 8.88
CA THR A 40 13.06 -7.65 7.99
C THR A 40 13.92 -8.81 8.48
N THR A 41 13.29 -9.97 8.68
CA THR A 41 14.02 -11.21 9.01
C THR A 41 13.71 -12.29 7.97
N PRO A 42 14.71 -13.03 7.49
CA PRO A 42 14.47 -14.16 6.60
C PRO A 42 13.58 -15.22 7.27
N ALA A 43 12.67 -15.79 6.49
CA ALA A 43 11.85 -16.93 6.87
C ALA A 43 12.09 -18.12 5.93
N THR A 44 11.47 -19.26 6.23
CA THR A 44 11.55 -20.46 5.40
C THR A 44 11.07 -20.15 3.97
N PRO A 45 11.89 -20.39 2.93
CA PRO A 45 11.46 -20.21 1.54
C PRO A 45 10.26 -21.09 1.19
N ILE A 46 9.39 -20.58 0.32
CA ILE A 46 8.24 -21.33 -0.21
C ILE A 46 8.50 -21.60 -1.69
N ASP A 47 8.61 -22.88 -2.05
CA ASP A 47 8.84 -23.32 -3.43
C ASP A 47 10.03 -22.59 -4.10
N GLY A 48 11.16 -22.52 -3.37
CA GLY A 48 12.38 -21.85 -3.81
C GLY A 48 12.35 -20.32 -3.78
N ILE A 49 11.21 -19.71 -3.44
CA ILE A 49 11.05 -18.26 -3.34
C ILE A 49 11.37 -17.82 -1.91
N ALA A 50 12.28 -16.85 -1.77
CA ALA A 50 12.63 -16.28 -0.48
C ALA A 50 11.40 -15.66 0.19
N VAL A 51 11.30 -15.79 1.51
CA VAL A 51 10.24 -15.18 2.32
C VAL A 51 10.91 -14.32 3.38
N ASN A 52 10.37 -13.13 3.58
CA ASN A 52 10.81 -12.16 4.57
C ASN A 52 9.66 -11.87 5.53
N ASN A 53 9.87 -12.05 6.83
CA ASN A 53 8.97 -11.50 7.83
C ASN A 53 9.24 -10.00 7.94
N VAL A 54 8.19 -9.21 7.82
CA VAL A 54 8.23 -7.75 7.87
C VAL A 54 7.46 -7.30 9.09
N LYS A 55 8.17 -6.68 10.04
CA LYS A 55 7.59 -6.06 11.22
C LYS A 55 7.66 -4.54 11.07
N LEU A 56 6.51 -3.88 11.11
CA LEU A 56 6.45 -2.41 11.12
C LEU A 56 6.86 -1.90 12.49
N LEU A 57 7.72 -0.89 12.55
CA LEU A 57 8.30 -0.36 13.79
C LEU A 57 7.78 1.03 14.13
N GLU A 58 8.37 2.09 13.59
CA GLU A 58 8.03 3.47 13.91
C GLU A 58 7.95 4.33 12.64
N VAL A 59 7.53 5.59 12.77
CA VAL A 59 7.61 6.54 11.65
C VAL A 59 8.82 7.45 11.83
N GLU A 60 9.77 7.33 10.92
CA GLU A 60 10.89 8.27 10.81
C GLU A 60 10.51 9.50 9.99
N ASN A 61 11.20 10.61 10.27
CA ASN A 61 11.07 11.89 9.53
C ASN A 61 9.65 12.46 9.50
N LEU A 62 8.81 12.11 10.48
CA LEU A 62 7.51 12.73 10.68
C LEU A 62 7.62 13.80 11.79
N PRO A 63 7.51 15.10 11.47
CA PRO A 63 7.54 16.14 12.49
C PRO A 63 6.37 16.06 13.45
N GLU A 64 6.53 16.65 14.64
CA GLU A 64 5.42 16.88 15.57
C GLU A 64 4.32 17.73 14.93
N PRO A 65 3.04 17.56 15.32
CA PRO A 65 1.95 18.37 14.80
C PRO A 65 2.21 19.86 15.05
N GLN A 66 1.93 20.67 14.03
CA GLN A 66 2.05 22.14 14.12
C GLN A 66 0.72 22.78 13.76
N GLU A 67 0.32 23.80 14.52
CA GLU A 67 -0.91 24.54 14.27
C GLU A 67 -0.87 25.16 12.86
N GLY A 68 -1.95 24.96 12.10
CA GLY A 68 -2.07 25.48 10.74
C GLY A 68 -1.22 24.78 9.68
N VAL A 69 -0.54 23.68 10.01
CA VAL A 69 0.25 22.86 9.07
C VAL A 69 -0.46 21.52 8.80
N ARG A 70 -0.45 21.10 7.54
CA ARG A 70 -0.85 19.75 7.09
C ARG A 70 0.35 19.07 6.45
N TYR A 71 0.62 17.82 6.83
CA TYR A 71 1.69 17.02 6.22
C TYR A 71 1.11 16.05 5.20
N ILE A 72 1.57 16.15 3.94
CA ILE A 72 1.21 15.20 2.90
C ILE A 72 2.15 14.00 3.04
N VAL A 73 1.59 12.85 3.39
CA VAL A 73 2.32 11.60 3.66
C VAL A 73 1.78 10.47 2.80
N SER A 74 2.52 9.37 2.72
CA SER A 74 2.03 8.15 2.08
C SER A 74 0.95 7.49 2.94
N MET A 75 0.07 6.71 2.29
CA MET A 75 -0.96 5.94 2.99
C MET A 75 -0.39 5.07 4.13
N PRO A 76 0.73 4.32 3.97
CA PRO A 76 1.30 3.54 5.08
C PRO A 76 1.67 4.39 6.30
N VAL A 77 2.23 5.59 6.10
CA VAL A 77 2.56 6.50 7.21
C VAL A 77 1.29 6.98 7.92
N GLN A 78 0.25 7.35 7.17
CA GLN A 78 -1.01 7.78 7.75
C GLN A 78 -1.75 6.65 8.48
N GLN A 79 -1.72 5.43 7.93
CA GLN A 79 -2.27 4.22 8.54
C GLN A 79 -1.54 3.85 9.84
N PHE A 80 -0.23 4.05 9.88
CA PHE A 80 0.55 3.82 11.08
C PHE A 80 0.26 4.89 12.14
N ALA A 81 0.16 6.16 11.73
CA ALA A 81 -0.06 7.30 12.61
C ALA A 81 -1.54 7.75 12.69
N THR A 82 -2.48 6.80 12.82
CA THR A 82 -3.94 7.06 12.80
C THR A 82 -4.46 8.06 13.84
N GLY A 83 -3.69 8.34 14.90
CA GLY A 83 -4.02 9.37 15.89
C GLY A 83 -3.71 10.81 15.45
N ARG A 84 -3.07 11.01 14.29
CA ARG A 84 -2.61 12.32 13.81
C ARG A 84 -3.59 12.92 12.79
N ASN A 85 -4.33 13.95 13.21
CA ASN A 85 -5.33 14.62 12.36
C ASN A 85 -4.75 15.63 11.35
N ASP A 86 -3.47 15.96 11.48
CA ASP A 86 -2.73 16.88 10.61
C ASP A 86 -2.11 16.20 9.38
N LEU A 87 -2.22 14.87 9.28
CA LEU A 87 -1.72 14.11 8.13
C LEU A 87 -2.79 13.99 7.05
N VAL A 88 -2.38 14.11 5.79
CA VAL A 88 -3.21 13.85 4.62
C VAL A 88 -2.43 13.01 3.60
N SER A 89 -3.14 12.23 2.78
CA SER A 89 -2.55 11.49 1.66
C SER A 89 -3.15 11.91 0.33
N PRO A 90 -2.43 11.80 -0.80
CA PRO A 90 -2.98 12.06 -2.13
C PRO A 90 -4.11 11.07 -2.46
N TYR A 91 -5.27 11.55 -2.92
CA TYR A 91 -6.42 10.69 -3.22
C TYR A 91 -6.25 9.93 -4.54
N SER A 92 -5.41 8.89 -4.50
CA SER A 92 -4.90 8.18 -5.68
C SER A 92 -5.95 7.32 -6.40
N GLU A 93 -7.08 7.00 -5.74
CA GLU A 93 -8.20 6.24 -6.32
C GLU A 93 -8.93 7.04 -7.40
N LYS A 94 -9.09 8.35 -7.18
CA LYS A 94 -9.71 9.30 -8.12
C LYS A 94 -8.67 10.05 -8.95
N ALA A 95 -7.44 9.54 -9.01
CA ALA A 95 -6.34 10.18 -9.73
C ALA A 95 -6.63 10.34 -11.23
N ALA A 96 -6.25 11.50 -11.78
CA ALA A 96 -6.16 11.69 -13.22
C ALA A 96 -4.96 10.87 -13.76
N ARG A 97 -5.17 10.14 -14.85
CA ARG A 97 -4.17 9.20 -15.38
C ARG A 97 -4.00 9.30 -16.89
N LYS A 98 -2.78 9.02 -17.35
CA LYS A 98 -2.46 8.74 -18.75
C LYS A 98 -1.90 7.32 -18.84
N GLY A 99 -2.73 6.36 -19.25
CA GLY A 99 -2.39 4.94 -19.11
C GLY A 99 -2.21 4.58 -17.63
N ASN A 100 -1.05 4.03 -17.25
CA ASN A 100 -0.75 3.68 -15.86
C ASN A 100 -0.16 4.84 -15.04
N ASP A 101 0.23 5.94 -15.69
CA ASP A 101 0.84 7.08 -15.01
C ASP A 101 -0.19 7.98 -14.35
N ILE A 102 0.07 8.36 -13.10
CA ILE A 102 -0.70 9.39 -12.39
C ILE A 102 -0.20 10.76 -12.83
N LEU A 103 -1.10 11.59 -13.35
CA LEU A 103 -0.83 12.99 -13.69
C LEU A 103 -1.00 13.90 -12.47
N GLY A 104 -1.99 13.59 -11.64
CA GLY A 104 -2.28 14.26 -10.38
C GLY A 104 -3.51 13.68 -9.70
N VAL A 105 -3.83 14.16 -8.51
CA VAL A 105 -5.02 13.76 -7.75
C VAL A 105 -5.96 14.94 -7.57
N PRO A 106 -7.28 14.73 -7.50
CA PRO A 106 -8.24 15.83 -7.38
C PRO A 106 -8.36 16.36 -5.95
N ALA A 107 -7.85 15.63 -4.97
CA ALA A 107 -8.07 15.90 -3.55
C ALA A 107 -7.08 15.17 -2.66
N PHE A 108 -7.16 15.48 -1.37
CA PHE A 108 -6.53 14.72 -0.31
C PHE A 108 -7.50 13.71 0.32
N VAL A 109 -6.93 12.80 1.10
CA VAL A 109 -7.66 11.79 1.89
C VAL A 109 -7.04 11.67 3.28
N ARG A 110 -7.89 11.34 4.27
CA ARG A 110 -7.49 10.76 5.55
C ARG A 110 -8.07 9.36 5.70
N TYR A 111 -7.22 8.42 6.07
CA TYR A 111 -7.64 7.07 6.40
C TYR A 111 -7.95 6.93 7.89
N THR A 112 -9.03 6.24 8.22
CA THR A 112 -9.33 5.79 9.59
C THR A 112 -9.13 4.28 9.73
N ALA A 113 -8.84 3.83 10.95
CA ALA A 113 -8.40 2.46 11.23
C ALA A 113 -9.43 1.39 10.82
N LEU A 114 -8.92 0.22 10.44
CA LEU A 114 -9.71 -0.99 10.21
C LEU A 114 -10.44 -1.41 11.49
N THR A 115 -11.74 -1.69 11.40
CA THR A 115 -12.41 -2.57 12.37
C THR A 115 -11.88 -3.98 12.16
N LYS A 116 -11.04 -4.48 13.08
CA LYS A 116 -10.49 -5.85 13.01
C LYS A 116 -11.60 -6.87 12.86
N GLN A 117 -11.49 -7.75 11.88
CA GLN A 117 -12.21 -9.01 11.79
C GLN A 117 -11.20 -10.05 11.34
N HIS A 118 -10.74 -10.94 12.20
CA HIS A 118 -10.31 -12.31 11.90
C HIS A 118 -9.98 -13.03 13.23
N ASP A 119 -10.39 -14.30 13.33
CA ASP A 119 -10.00 -15.16 14.44
C ASP A 119 -8.64 -15.80 14.13
N ALA A 120 -7.65 -15.52 14.99
CA ALA A 120 -6.33 -16.14 14.90
C ALA A 120 -6.44 -17.68 14.99
N LYS A 121 -5.76 -18.40 14.10
CA LYS A 121 -5.67 -19.87 14.17
C LYS A 121 -4.23 -20.37 14.18
N GLU A 122 -3.99 -21.35 15.04
CA GLU A 122 -2.69 -21.99 15.24
C GLU A 122 -2.22 -22.87 14.08
N LYS A 123 -0.90 -23.11 14.13
CA LYS A 123 0.01 -23.57 13.09
C LYS A 123 -0.11 -25.05 12.77
N THR A 124 -0.06 -25.38 11.49
CA THR A 124 0.45 -26.67 11.02
C THR A 124 1.33 -26.41 9.79
N GLU A 125 2.51 -27.01 9.74
CA GLU A 125 3.40 -26.97 8.58
C GLU A 125 2.76 -27.77 7.43
N ALA A 126 1.96 -27.08 6.61
CA ALA A 126 1.32 -27.68 5.45
C ALA A 126 2.28 -27.71 4.25
N GLN A 127 2.23 -28.79 3.49
CA GLN A 127 2.97 -28.95 2.24
C GLN A 127 2.41 -27.99 1.18
N PHE A 128 3.25 -27.10 0.66
CA PHE A 128 2.87 -26.14 -0.38
C PHE A 128 2.41 -26.85 -1.67
N SER A 129 1.33 -26.33 -2.29
CA SER A 129 0.75 -26.85 -3.53
C SER A 129 0.66 -25.81 -4.66
N LYS A 130 0.29 -24.54 -4.39
CA LYS A 130 0.24 -23.49 -5.43
C LYS A 130 0.19 -22.05 -4.89
N PHE A 131 0.58 -21.11 -5.74
CA PHE A 131 0.29 -19.67 -5.56
C PHE A 131 -1.01 -19.26 -6.25
N VAL A 132 -1.75 -18.34 -5.63
CA VAL A 132 -2.91 -17.65 -6.20
C VAL A 132 -2.67 -16.15 -6.10
N ASN A 133 -2.47 -15.49 -7.25
CA ASN A 133 -2.32 -14.04 -7.31
C ASN A 133 -3.69 -13.36 -7.27
N MET A 134 -3.99 -12.69 -6.17
CA MET A 134 -5.24 -11.94 -5.95
C MET A 134 -5.03 -10.43 -6.13
N THR A 135 -3.91 -10.01 -6.72
CA THR A 135 -3.69 -8.63 -7.12
C THR A 135 -4.32 -8.35 -8.49
N PHE A 136 -4.45 -7.07 -8.85
CA PHE A 136 -5.11 -6.64 -10.09
C PHE A 136 -4.28 -6.88 -11.36
N GLN A 137 -2.99 -7.17 -11.22
CA GLN A 137 -2.04 -7.37 -12.31
C GLN A 137 -1.27 -8.68 -12.16
N ASP A 138 -0.73 -9.18 -13.25
CA ASP A 138 0.22 -10.28 -13.18
C ASP A 138 1.44 -9.85 -12.37
N VAL A 139 2.05 -10.78 -11.66
CA VAL A 139 3.28 -10.53 -10.92
C VAL A 139 4.40 -11.41 -11.42
N THR A 140 5.63 -10.88 -11.37
CA THR A 140 6.84 -11.62 -11.73
C THR A 140 7.71 -11.77 -10.50
N ILE A 141 8.10 -13.01 -10.22
CA ILE A 141 9.06 -13.36 -9.17
C ILE A 141 10.36 -13.76 -9.85
N ARG A 142 11.49 -13.19 -9.42
CA ARG A 142 12.82 -13.56 -9.93
C ARG A 142 13.64 -14.23 -8.84
N THR A 143 14.06 -15.48 -9.09
CA THR A 143 14.89 -16.29 -8.19
C THR A 143 16.18 -16.68 -8.90
N GLY A 144 17.29 -16.00 -8.57
CA GLY A 144 18.54 -16.15 -9.31
C GLY A 144 18.37 -15.73 -10.78
N ASN A 145 18.60 -16.67 -11.70
CA ASN A 145 18.45 -16.46 -13.15
C ASN A 145 17.06 -16.88 -13.68
N GLU A 146 16.17 -17.36 -12.83
CA GLU A 146 14.84 -17.81 -13.22
C GLU A 146 13.80 -16.72 -12.98
N GLU A 147 12.81 -16.65 -13.88
CA GLU A 147 11.63 -15.80 -13.72
C GLU A 147 10.37 -16.65 -13.71
N ARG A 148 9.52 -16.41 -12.71
CA ARG A 148 8.21 -17.02 -12.58
C ARG A 148 7.14 -15.95 -12.66
N LYS A 149 6.31 -16.00 -13.70
CA LYS A 149 5.14 -15.13 -13.84
C LYS A 149 3.92 -15.81 -13.23
N ILE A 150 3.28 -15.16 -12.27
CA ILE A 150 2.04 -15.63 -11.63
C ILE A 150 0.89 -14.76 -12.15
N GLN A 151 0.06 -15.37 -13.00
CA GLN A 151 -1.10 -14.71 -13.59
C GLN A 151 -2.11 -14.31 -12.52
N LYS A 152 -2.71 -13.13 -12.66
CA LYS A 152 -3.82 -12.72 -11.80
C LYS A 152 -4.97 -13.73 -11.87
N SER A 153 -5.58 -14.03 -10.73
CA SER A 153 -6.65 -15.02 -10.61
C SER A 153 -8.00 -14.58 -11.19
N GLY A 154 -8.13 -13.30 -11.55
CA GLY A 154 -9.40 -12.69 -11.95
C GLY A 154 -10.26 -12.23 -10.78
N THR A 155 -9.98 -12.67 -9.54
CA THR A 155 -10.61 -12.17 -8.31
C THR A 155 -9.61 -11.29 -7.56
N VAL A 156 -9.91 -10.00 -7.46
CA VAL A 156 -9.05 -9.05 -6.74
C VAL A 156 -9.50 -8.96 -5.28
N VAL A 157 -8.59 -9.28 -4.37
CA VAL A 157 -8.79 -9.05 -2.94
C VAL A 157 -8.50 -7.59 -2.63
N LYS A 158 -9.33 -6.99 -1.77
CA LYS A 158 -9.17 -5.60 -1.34
C LYS A 158 -9.76 -5.41 0.06
N ILE A 159 -9.35 -4.35 0.72
CA ILE A 159 -10.07 -3.83 1.88
C ILE A 159 -11.23 -2.99 1.35
N ARG A 160 -12.45 -3.26 1.79
CA ARG A 160 -13.62 -2.43 1.50
C ARG A 160 -13.42 -1.07 2.16
N THR A 161 -13.75 -0.02 1.42
CA THR A 161 -13.64 1.36 1.89
C THR A 161 -14.98 2.07 1.83
N GLU A 162 -15.25 2.92 2.81
CA GLU A 162 -16.38 3.84 2.82
C GLU A 162 -15.88 5.28 2.88
N GLU A 163 -16.42 6.15 2.02
CA GLU A 163 -16.17 7.59 2.04
C GLU A 163 -17.27 8.26 2.88
N THR A 164 -16.91 8.91 3.99
CA THR A 164 -17.91 9.43 4.96
C THR A 164 -18.04 10.95 4.93
N ASP A 165 -16.92 11.66 4.99
CA ASP A 165 -16.90 13.11 5.22
C ASP A 165 -15.98 13.83 4.22
N VAL A 166 -16.30 15.09 3.96
CA VAL A 166 -15.48 16.01 3.17
C VAL A 166 -15.16 17.23 4.04
N GLU A 167 -13.88 17.43 4.37
CA GLU A 167 -13.36 18.66 4.96
C GLU A 167 -12.80 19.56 3.85
N GLU A 168 -13.06 20.87 3.95
CA GLU A 168 -12.36 21.88 3.15
C GLU A 168 -11.06 22.26 3.84
N LEU A 169 -9.93 21.96 3.19
CA LEU A 169 -8.60 22.32 3.63
C LEU A 169 -8.05 23.49 2.81
N GLY A 170 -8.58 24.69 3.05
CA GLY A 170 -8.33 25.85 2.18
C GLY A 170 -9.03 25.61 0.83
N ASP A 171 -8.28 25.66 -0.27
CA ASP A 171 -8.83 25.44 -1.61
C ASP A 171 -8.95 23.94 -1.99
N PHE A 172 -8.54 23.03 -1.10
CA PHE A 172 -8.49 21.59 -1.37
C PHE A 172 -9.55 20.83 -0.59
N LYS A 173 -10.13 19.81 -1.21
CA LYS A 173 -11.01 18.85 -0.51
C LYS A 173 -10.16 17.78 0.18
N CYS A 174 -10.59 17.34 1.36
CA CYS A 174 -10.05 16.18 2.05
C CYS A 174 -11.18 15.22 2.41
N TYR A 175 -11.13 14.03 1.83
CA TYR A 175 -12.11 12.98 2.09
C TYR A 175 -11.68 12.10 3.27
N THR A 176 -12.61 11.70 4.12
CA THR A 176 -12.36 10.65 5.10
C THR A 176 -12.72 9.30 4.49
N ILE A 177 -11.74 8.39 4.43
CA ILE A 177 -11.91 7.01 4.01
C ILE A 177 -11.80 6.10 5.22
N GLN A 178 -12.87 5.37 5.50
CA GLN A 178 -12.88 4.31 6.51
C GLN A 178 -12.52 2.98 5.86
N PHE A 179 -11.54 2.28 6.44
CA PHE A 179 -11.29 0.89 6.11
C PHE A 179 -12.25 -0.02 6.87
N CYS A 180 -12.96 -0.87 6.13
CA CYS A 180 -13.93 -1.81 6.67
C CYS A 180 -13.32 -3.23 6.65
N GLU A 181 -14.05 -4.22 6.16
CA GLU A 181 -13.63 -5.62 6.06
C GLU A 181 -12.75 -5.93 4.83
N ILE A 182 -12.04 -7.06 4.87
CA ILE A 182 -11.39 -7.62 3.69
C ILE A 182 -12.44 -8.32 2.83
N GLU A 183 -12.58 -7.89 1.57
CA GLU A 183 -13.44 -8.50 0.58
C GLU A 183 -12.67 -9.49 -0.30
N ASN A 184 -13.33 -10.59 -0.65
CA ASN A 184 -12.84 -11.60 -1.60
C ASN A 184 -11.58 -12.36 -1.18
N LEU A 185 -11.17 -12.32 0.10
CA LEU A 185 -10.11 -13.19 0.61
C LEU A 185 -10.71 -14.55 1.01
N PRO A 186 -10.35 -15.67 0.35
CA PRO A 186 -10.88 -16.97 0.73
C PRO A 186 -10.41 -17.39 2.12
N ALA A 187 -11.18 -18.28 2.75
CA ALA A 187 -10.71 -19.01 3.93
C ALA A 187 -9.39 -19.76 3.61
N PRO A 188 -8.52 -20.00 4.60
CA PRO A 188 -7.27 -20.72 4.38
C PRO A 188 -7.51 -22.07 3.72
N GLN A 189 -6.70 -22.40 2.72
CA GLN A 189 -6.75 -23.68 2.02
C GLN A 189 -5.39 -24.35 2.12
N GLU A 190 -5.38 -25.65 2.39
CA GLU A 190 -4.16 -26.43 2.56
C GLU A 190 -3.26 -26.33 1.30
N GLY A 191 -2.00 -25.96 1.52
CA GLY A 191 -1.00 -25.79 0.46
C GLY A 191 -1.19 -24.58 -0.47
N VAL A 192 -2.23 -23.77 -0.28
CA VAL A 192 -2.46 -22.59 -1.13
C VAL A 192 -1.86 -21.36 -0.47
N ILE A 193 -1.09 -20.59 -1.24
CA ILE A 193 -0.56 -19.29 -0.83
C ILE A 193 -1.19 -18.19 -1.66
N TYR A 194 -1.78 -17.19 -1.00
CA TYR A 194 -2.37 -16.01 -1.63
C TYR A 194 -1.36 -14.88 -1.71
N ILE A 195 -1.11 -14.39 -2.91
CA ILE A 195 -0.35 -13.15 -3.14
C ILE A 195 -1.36 -12.01 -3.25
N VAL A 196 -1.31 -11.08 -2.30
CA VAL A 196 -2.30 -10.02 -2.11
C VAL A 196 -1.64 -8.63 -2.10
N PRO A 197 -2.40 -7.54 -2.26
CA PRO A 197 -1.87 -6.19 -2.03
C PRO A 197 -1.38 -6.02 -0.58
N MET A 198 -0.30 -5.27 -0.39
CA MET A 198 0.29 -5.03 0.93
C MET A 198 -0.73 -4.62 2.02
N PRO A 199 -1.71 -3.72 1.78
CA PRO A 199 -2.69 -3.37 2.81
C PRO A 199 -3.51 -4.56 3.28
N VAL A 200 -3.86 -5.49 2.37
CA VAL A 200 -4.57 -6.73 2.71
C VAL A 200 -3.66 -7.65 3.51
N ALA A 201 -2.39 -7.80 3.13
CA ALA A 201 -1.43 -8.62 3.89
C ALA A 201 -1.18 -8.09 5.31
N GLN A 202 -1.13 -6.77 5.48
CA GLN A 202 -1.03 -6.13 6.80
C GLN A 202 -2.30 -6.35 7.64
N ALA A 203 -3.48 -6.18 7.02
CA ALA A 203 -4.75 -6.40 7.71
C ALA A 203 -4.99 -7.87 8.08
N ALA A 204 -4.41 -8.80 7.32
CA ALA A 204 -4.44 -10.24 7.55
C ALA A 204 -3.12 -10.79 8.10
N ALA A 205 -2.39 -10.03 8.91
CA ALA A 205 -1.08 -10.45 9.47
C ALA A 205 -1.17 -11.71 10.36
N ASP A 206 -2.38 -12.09 10.79
CA ASP A 206 -2.67 -13.34 11.50
C ASP A 206 -2.78 -14.57 10.57
N ARG A 207 -2.84 -14.38 9.24
CA ARG A 207 -2.92 -15.44 8.23
C ARG A 207 -1.52 -15.85 7.74
N ASN A 208 -1.20 -17.14 7.89
CA ASN A 208 0.09 -17.70 7.45
C ASN A 208 0.18 -18.03 5.96
N ASP A 209 -0.94 -17.96 5.24
CA ASP A 209 -1.06 -18.24 3.81
C ASP A 209 -1.21 -16.97 2.97
N VAL A 210 -1.09 -15.78 3.57
CA VAL A 210 -1.26 -14.49 2.91
C VAL A 210 0.08 -13.74 2.87
N TYR A 211 0.51 -13.38 1.67
CA TYR A 211 1.80 -12.73 1.43
C TYR A 211 1.61 -11.57 0.46
N ALA A 212 2.44 -10.54 0.60
CA ALA A 212 2.59 -9.51 -0.41
C ALA A 212 3.85 -9.76 -1.24
N ALA A 213 3.94 -9.07 -2.38
CA ALA A 213 5.23 -8.85 -3.02
C ALA A 213 6.16 -8.11 -2.05
N ASP A 214 7.38 -8.61 -1.82
CA ASP A 214 8.40 -7.81 -1.16
C ASP A 214 8.87 -6.73 -2.15
N THR A 215 8.39 -5.51 -1.93
CA THR A 215 8.75 -4.36 -2.76
C THR A 215 9.89 -3.54 -2.16
N GLY A 216 10.65 -4.10 -1.21
CA GLY A 216 11.78 -3.45 -0.57
C GLY A 216 13.00 -3.28 -1.48
N ALA A 217 14.19 -3.23 -0.87
CA ALA A 217 15.45 -2.94 -1.55
C ALA A 217 15.82 -3.96 -2.64
N SER A 218 15.36 -5.20 -2.51
CA SER A 218 15.65 -6.30 -3.44
C SER A 218 14.68 -6.38 -4.63
N ALA A 219 13.65 -5.53 -4.66
CA ALA A 219 12.70 -5.51 -5.78
C ALA A 219 13.29 -4.84 -7.03
N ILE A 220 13.01 -5.45 -8.17
CA ILE A 220 13.56 -5.05 -9.46
C ILE A 220 12.60 -4.05 -10.10
N ARG A 221 13.16 -2.91 -10.52
CA ARG A 221 12.39 -1.81 -11.10
C ARG A 221 12.94 -1.40 -12.45
N ASP A 222 12.03 -1.06 -13.35
CA ASP A 222 12.32 -0.38 -14.62
C ASP A 222 11.70 1.01 -14.57
N ASN A 223 12.51 2.06 -14.77
CA ASN A 223 12.09 3.46 -14.67
C ASN A 223 11.27 3.77 -13.38
N GLY A 224 11.68 3.19 -12.25
CA GLY A 224 11.02 3.34 -10.95
C GLY A 224 9.77 2.48 -10.76
N ARG A 225 9.28 1.79 -11.79
CA ARG A 225 8.12 0.87 -11.71
C ARG A 225 8.57 -0.53 -11.35
N LEU A 226 7.83 -1.18 -10.45
CA LEU A 226 8.08 -2.59 -10.09
C LEU A 226 7.84 -3.49 -11.31
N VAL A 227 8.87 -4.23 -11.74
CA VAL A 227 8.77 -5.21 -12.84
C VAL A 227 8.93 -6.65 -12.36
N ALA A 228 9.62 -6.86 -11.24
CA ALA A 228 9.69 -8.15 -10.55
C ALA A 228 10.07 -7.95 -9.08
N PHE A 229 9.77 -8.93 -8.24
CA PHE A 229 10.28 -9.02 -6.87
C PHE A 229 11.04 -10.31 -6.66
N THR A 230 11.92 -10.33 -5.66
CA THR A 230 12.82 -11.47 -5.39
C THR A 230 12.43 -12.26 -4.14
N ALA A 231 11.52 -11.71 -3.33
CA ALA A 231 11.00 -12.33 -2.13
C ALA A 231 9.51 -12.03 -1.92
N LEU A 232 8.85 -12.86 -1.11
CA LEU A 232 7.53 -12.58 -0.57
C LEU A 232 7.66 -11.90 0.79
N ALA A 233 6.80 -10.94 1.08
CA ALA A 233 6.70 -10.30 2.38
C ALA A 233 5.54 -10.91 3.17
N ARG A 234 5.84 -11.38 4.40
CA ARG A 234 4.86 -11.78 5.40
C ARG A 234 4.87 -10.76 6.52
N TYR A 235 3.76 -10.06 6.74
CA TYR A 235 3.67 -9.09 7.82
C TYR A 235 3.43 -9.81 9.15
N VAL A 236 4.16 -9.44 10.19
CA VAL A 236 4.15 -10.07 11.53
C VAL A 236 4.11 -9.04 12.65
#